data_AF-A0AAW3N8T3-F1
#
_entry.id   AF-A0AAW3N8T3-F1
#
_cell.length_a   1.000
_cell.length_b   1.000
_cell.length_c   1.000
_cell.angle_alpha   90.00
_cell.angle_beta   90.00
_cell.angle_gamma   90.00
#
_symmetry.space_group_name_H-M   'P 1'
#
loop_
_entity.id
_entity.type
_entity.pdbx_description
1 polymer ?
#
loop_
_entity_poly.entity_id
_entity_poly.type
_entity_poly.pdbx_seq_one_letter_code
_entity_poly.pdbx_strand_id
1 'polypeptide(L)'
;MAQTTAQRQAAYRARRTAAGKDGNGDRRLDMWVSTEADLALVRLARHYALTKRQMLERLITRADDAIVRRIEPDSPQWDVYFNAGR
;
A
#
# COMPACT_ATOMS: atom_id res chain seq x y z
N MET A 1 -34.10 1.10 -10.96
CA MET A 1 -33.40 -0.22 -10.96
C MET A 1 -32.63 -0.33 -9.66
N ALA A 2 -32.89 -1.36 -8.85
CA ALA A 2 -32.06 -1.64 -7.68
C ALA A 2 -30.65 -2.06 -8.12
N GLN A 3 -29.62 -1.58 -7.44
CA GLN A 3 -28.24 -1.96 -7.76
C GLN A 3 -28.02 -3.45 -7.49
N THR A 4 -27.36 -4.14 -8.41
CA THR A 4 -26.92 -5.51 -8.19
C THR A 4 -25.85 -5.55 -7.08
N THR A 5 -25.65 -6.72 -6.47
CA THR A 5 -24.58 -6.91 -5.46
C THR A 5 -23.20 -6.57 -6.03
N ALA A 6 -22.93 -6.91 -7.30
CA ALA A 6 -21.69 -6.57 -7.98
C ALA A 6 -21.51 -5.04 -8.12
N GLN A 7 -22.58 -4.32 -8.48
CA GLN A 7 -22.57 -2.86 -8.59
C GLN A 7 -22.32 -2.19 -7.23
N ARG A 8 -22.96 -2.69 -6.16
CA ARG A 8 -22.72 -2.19 -4.79
C ARG A 8 -21.26 -2.40 -4.37
N GLN A 9 -20.67 -3.55 -4.67
CA GLN A 9 -19.29 -3.84 -4.32
C GLN A 9 -18.28 -3.02 -5.13
N ALA A 10 -18.57 -2.76 -6.41
CA ALA A 10 -17.77 -1.86 -7.24
C ALA A 10 -17.82 -0.42 -6.69
N ALA A 11 -19.01 0.08 -6.37
CA ALA A 11 -19.20 1.41 -5.78
C ALA A 11 -18.49 1.56 -4.42
N TYR A 12 -18.55 0.52 -3.57
CA TYR A 12 -17.82 0.49 -2.30
C TYR A 12 -16.30 0.61 -2.50
N ARG A 13 -15.72 -0.18 -3.43
CA ARG A 13 -14.29 -0.13 -3.73
C ARG A 13 -13.87 1.24 -4.27
N ALA A 14 -14.65 1.81 -5.18
CA ALA A 14 -14.38 3.14 -5.75
C ALA A 14 -14.45 4.26 -4.71
N ARG A 15 -15.37 4.16 -3.73
CA ARG A 15 -15.42 5.10 -2.60
C ARG A 15 -14.22 4.93 -1.68
N ARG A 16 -13.78 3.70 -1.43
CA ARG A 16 -12.70 3.42 -0.48
C ARG A 16 -11.35 4.01 -0.90
N THR A 17 -11.06 4.07 -2.20
CA THR A 17 -9.85 4.73 -2.73
C THR A 17 -9.84 6.24 -2.55
N ALA A 18 -11.00 6.87 -2.37
CA ALA A 18 -11.14 8.31 -2.18
C ALA A 18 -11.55 8.71 -0.75
N ALA A 19 -11.75 7.74 0.15
CA ALA A 19 -12.33 7.97 1.49
C ALA A 19 -11.35 8.54 2.53
N GLY A 20 -10.09 8.77 2.17
CA GLY A 20 -9.08 9.34 3.06
C GLY A 20 -8.93 10.85 2.91
N LYS A 21 -8.06 11.44 3.74
CA LYS A 21 -7.76 12.88 3.70
C LYS A 21 -7.27 13.27 2.30
N ASP A 22 -7.75 14.40 1.80
CA ASP A 22 -7.39 14.96 0.48
C ASP A 22 -7.68 14.00 -0.70
N GLY A 23 -8.63 13.07 -0.52
CA GLY A 23 -8.98 12.06 -1.54
C GLY A 23 -8.01 10.86 -1.59
N ASN A 24 -7.08 10.75 -0.63
CA ASN A 24 -6.12 9.66 -0.55
C ASN A 24 -6.63 8.56 0.39
N GLY A 25 -7.58 7.76 -0.11
CA GLY A 25 -8.06 6.57 0.60
C GLY A 25 -7.17 5.34 0.42
N ASP A 26 -7.66 4.18 0.86
CA ASP A 26 -6.90 2.94 0.79
C ASP A 26 -6.72 2.48 -0.66
N ARG A 27 -5.52 2.00 -1.01
CA ARG A 27 -5.26 1.30 -2.27
C ARG A 27 -5.19 -0.21 -2.02
N ARG A 28 -5.76 -1.00 -2.94
CA ARG A 28 -5.71 -2.46 -2.86
C ARG A 28 -4.43 -2.98 -3.51
N LEU A 29 -3.74 -3.88 -2.81
CA LEU A 29 -2.69 -4.73 -3.37
C LEU A 29 -3.33 -6.05 -3.82
N ASP A 30 -3.25 -6.37 -5.12
CA ASP A 30 -3.78 -7.61 -5.69
C ASP A 30 -2.62 -8.42 -6.26
N MET A 31 -1.95 -9.18 -5.40
CA MET A 31 -0.76 -9.95 -5.77
C MET A 31 -0.66 -11.26 -4.99
N TRP A 32 -0.02 -12.24 -5.60
CA TRP A 32 0.46 -13.45 -4.93
C TRP A 32 1.87 -13.20 -4.38
N VAL A 33 2.17 -13.77 -3.22
CA VAL A 33 3.51 -13.74 -2.60
C VAL A 33 4.01 -15.16 -2.36
N SER A 34 5.32 -15.33 -2.21
CA SER A 34 5.89 -16.63 -1.86
C SER A 34 5.41 -17.09 -0.47
N THR A 35 5.36 -18.41 -0.27
CA THR A 35 5.04 -19.00 1.05
C THR A 35 6.00 -18.49 2.14
N GLU A 36 7.28 -18.34 1.81
CA GLU A 36 8.29 -17.82 2.72
C GLU A 36 7.94 -16.40 3.21
N ALA A 37 7.54 -15.51 2.29
CA ALA A 37 7.16 -14.15 2.61
C ALA A 37 5.90 -14.10 3.50
N ASP A 38 4.88 -14.93 3.23
CA ASP A 38 3.69 -14.97 4.08
C ASP A 38 4.03 -15.44 5.51
N LEU A 39 4.84 -16.50 5.65
CA LEU A 39 5.26 -17.00 6.95
C LEU A 39 6.09 -15.97 7.72
N ALA A 40 7.00 -15.25 7.04
CA ALA A 40 7.75 -14.16 7.64
C ALA A 40 6.83 -13.03 8.11
N LEU A 41 5.86 -12.63 7.28
CA LEU A 41 4.88 -11.60 7.61
C LEU A 41 4.03 -11.99 8.83
N VAL A 42 3.60 -13.26 8.94
CA VAL A 42 2.91 -13.78 10.13
C VAL A 42 3.75 -13.58 11.39
N ARG A 43 5.02 -14.00 11.36
CA ARG A 43 5.91 -13.91 12.53
C ARG A 43 6.15 -12.46 12.94
N LEU A 44 6.43 -11.58 11.98
CA LEU A 44 6.65 -10.15 12.22
C LEU A 44 5.41 -9.46 12.80
N ALA A 45 4.24 -9.71 12.20
CA ALA A 45 2.98 -9.16 12.66
C ALA A 45 2.69 -9.55 14.12
N ARG A 46 2.89 -10.83 14.47
CA ARG A 46 2.76 -11.32 15.86
C ARG A 46 3.75 -10.66 16.81
N HIS A 47 5.03 -10.60 16.43
CA HIS A 47 6.09 -10.04 17.26
C HIS A 47 5.83 -8.56 17.62
N TYR A 48 5.31 -7.78 16.67
CA TYR A 48 5.01 -6.36 16.87
C TYR A 48 3.56 -6.08 17.31
N ALA A 49 2.75 -7.11 17.58
CA ALA A 49 1.32 -6.98 17.89
C ALA A 49 0.52 -6.16 16.85
N LEU A 50 0.81 -6.38 15.56
CA LEU A 50 0.17 -5.72 14.43
C LEU A 50 -0.64 -6.71 13.59
N THR A 51 -1.60 -6.21 12.81
CA THR A 51 -2.19 -7.00 11.72
C THR A 51 -1.18 -7.21 10.59
N LYS A 52 -1.34 -8.27 9.78
CA LYS A 52 -0.51 -8.49 8.57
C LYS A 52 -0.49 -7.26 7.66
N ARG A 53 -1.65 -6.60 7.47
CA ARG A 53 -1.77 -5.37 6.69
C ARG A 53 -0.89 -4.25 7.25
N GLN A 54 -1.04 -3.93 8.54
CA GLN A 54 -0.24 -2.87 9.19
C GLN A 54 1.26 -3.19 9.17
N MET A 55 1.63 -4.47 9.34
CA MET A 55 3.03 -4.87 9.27
C MET A 55 3.58 -4.71 7.84
N LEU A 56 2.80 -5.07 6.81
CA LEU A 56 3.19 -4.89 5.42
C LEU A 56 3.33 -3.41 5.07
N GLU A 57 2.37 -2.56 5.45
CA GLU A 57 2.44 -1.10 5.29
C GLU A 57 3.70 -0.54 5.97
N ARG A 58 3.97 -0.95 7.21
CA ARG A 58 5.16 -0.55 7.96
C ARG A 58 6.46 -0.97 7.29
N LEU A 59 6.53 -2.16 6.67
CA LEU A 59 7.72 -2.61 5.94
C LEU A 59 7.94 -1.78 4.67
N ILE A 60 6.87 -1.54 3.90
CA ILE A 60 6.92 -0.77 2.65
C ILE A 60 7.36 0.67 2.93
N THR A 61 6.68 1.37 3.84
CA THR A 61 7.00 2.77 4.15
C THR A 61 8.42 2.92 4.70
N ARG A 62 8.90 1.96 5.49
CA ARG A 62 10.29 2.02 6.00
C ARG A 62 11.34 1.81 4.92
N ALA A 63 11.08 0.91 3.97
CA ALA A 63 11.98 0.71 2.85
C ALA A 63 12.02 1.96 1.95
N ASP A 64 10.84 2.53 1.68
CA ASP A 64 10.69 3.78 0.93
C ASP A 64 11.41 4.95 1.61
N ASP A 65 11.13 5.20 2.90
CA ASP A 65 11.78 6.24 3.69
C ASP A 65 13.31 6.11 3.69
N ALA A 66 13.84 4.89 3.77
CA ALA A 66 15.28 4.64 3.76
C ALA A 66 15.94 5.04 2.43
N ILE A 67 15.22 4.91 1.32
CA ILE A 67 15.67 5.35 0.00
C ILE A 67 15.54 6.86 -0.11
N VAL A 68 14.37 7.42 0.18
CA VAL A 68 14.08 8.85 0.06
C VAL A 68 15.07 9.70 0.86
N ARG A 69 15.46 9.26 2.07
CA ARG A 69 16.48 9.95 2.89
C ARG A 69 17.86 10.08 2.26
N ARG A 70 18.16 9.29 1.22
CA ARG A 70 19.45 9.27 0.53
C ARG A 70 19.42 10.01 -0.81
N ILE A 71 18.24 10.46 -1.23
CA ILE A 71 18.05 11.18 -2.49
C ILE A 71 17.96 12.67 -2.16
N GLU A 72 18.74 13.47 -2.86
CA GLU A 72 18.65 14.93 -2.75
C GLU A 72 17.32 15.40 -3.36
N PRO A 73 16.54 16.24 -2.66
CA PRO A 73 15.33 16.84 -3.22
C PRO A 73 15.61 17.56 -4.55
N ASP A 74 14.67 17.49 -5.49
CA ASP A 74 14.75 18.13 -6.81
C ASP A 74 15.94 17.69 -7.69
N SER A 75 16.65 16.64 -7.30
CA SER A 75 17.70 16.03 -8.12
C SER A 75 17.11 15.15 -9.24
N PRO A 76 17.85 14.85 -10.32
CA PRO A 76 17.39 13.89 -11.33
C PRO A 76 17.04 12.51 -10.74
N GLN A 77 17.69 12.11 -9.65
CA GLN A 77 17.40 10.85 -8.97
C GLN A 77 16.04 10.88 -8.25
N TRP A 78 15.64 12.04 -7.74
CA TRP A 78 14.32 12.28 -7.17
C TRP A 78 13.23 12.04 -8.22
N ASP A 79 13.39 12.64 -9.40
CA ASP A 79 12.44 12.48 -10.49
C ASP A 79 12.35 11.04 -10.96
N VAL A 80 13.48 10.34 -11.10
CA VAL A 80 13.50 8.92 -11.46
C VAL A 80 12.72 8.09 -10.45
N TYR A 81 12.95 8.29 -9.15
CA TYR A 81 12.32 7.48 -8.12
C TYR A 81 10.80 7.72 -8.02
N PHE A 82 10.35 8.97 -8.03
CA PHE A 82 8.93 9.30 -7.85
C PHE A 82 8.11 9.26 -9.14
N ASN A 83 8.74 9.30 -10.32
CA ASN A 83 8.03 9.23 -11.61
C ASN A 83 8.15 7.89 -12.35
N ALA A 84 8.82 6.87 -11.78
CA ALA A 84 9.07 5.55 -12.39
C ALA A 84 7.82 4.72 -12.81
N GLY A 85 6.60 5.23 -12.62
CA GLY A 85 5.37 4.51 -12.94
C GLY A 85 4.19 5.40 -13.33
N ARG A 86 4.45 6.63 -13.82
CA ARG A 86 3.44 7.43 -14.53
C ARG A 86 3.41 7.11 -16.01
#